data_AF-A0A1Z5SKH5-F1
#
_entry.id   AF-A0A1Z5SKH5-F1
#
_cell.length_a   1.000
_cell.length_b   1.000
_cell.length_c   1.000
_cell.angle_alpha   90.00
_cell.angle_beta   90.00
_cell.angle_gamma   90.00
#
_symmetry.space_group_name_H-M   'P 1'
#
loop_
_entity.id
_entity.type
_entity.pdbx_description
1 polymer ?
#
loop_
_entity_poly.entity_id
_entity_poly.type
_entity_poly.pdbx_seq_one_letter_code
_entity_poly.pdbx_strand_id
1 'polypeptide(L)'
;MKLVAIIALTYLTIAACSTQDTPTKKPIEAGIVIAADTIDIAEDSLNGHFFAVTVFTNDSSANGSYDVETIWGNNTAYTTLRMPYGGEAFIPIIRKGSETYSVIIGFNTEDDTTFRDYYGVTGARGSIKARYLKYYSFE
;
A
#
# COMPACT_ATOMS: atom_id res chain seq x y z
N MET A 1 -56.70 52.03 -31.73
CA MET A 1 -55.62 51.80 -30.75
C MET A 1 -55.69 50.34 -30.30
N LYS A 2 -54.70 49.51 -30.64
CA LYS A 2 -54.62 48.11 -30.20
C LYS A 2 -53.40 47.97 -29.29
N LEU A 3 -53.64 47.57 -28.03
CA LEU A 3 -52.64 47.31 -27.02
C LEU A 3 -52.23 45.83 -27.14
N VAL A 4 -50.95 45.55 -27.40
CA VAL A 4 -50.40 44.19 -27.44
C VAL A 4 -49.57 44.01 -26.16
N ALA A 5 -50.01 43.12 -25.28
CA ALA A 5 -49.32 42.77 -24.05
C ALA A 5 -48.35 41.61 -24.31
N ILE A 6 -47.05 41.85 -24.11
CA ILE A 6 -45.98 40.84 -24.22
C ILE A 6 -45.73 40.30 -22.81
N ILE A 7 -46.09 39.05 -22.57
CA ILE A 7 -45.78 38.32 -21.33
C ILE A 7 -44.43 37.63 -21.54
N ALA A 8 -43.38 38.18 -20.93
CA ALA A 8 -42.06 37.57 -20.92
C ALA A 8 -41.99 36.51 -19.80
N LEU A 9 -42.04 35.24 -20.19
CA LEU A 9 -41.91 34.11 -19.28
C LEU A 9 -40.43 33.81 -19.02
N THR A 10 -39.95 34.14 -17.83
CA THR A 10 -38.57 33.92 -17.38
C THR A 10 -38.42 32.51 -16.84
N TYR A 11 -37.65 31.65 -17.52
CA TYR A 11 -37.31 30.32 -17.04
C TYR A 11 -36.17 30.40 -16.03
N LEU A 12 -36.46 30.12 -14.76
CA LEU A 12 -35.48 29.99 -13.69
C LEU A 12 -34.93 28.55 -13.72
N THR A 13 -33.72 28.35 -14.24
CA THR A 13 -33.02 27.06 -14.18
C THR A 13 -32.38 26.88 -12.82
N ILE A 14 -32.94 26.02 -11.98
CA ILE A 14 -32.37 25.63 -10.69
C ILE A 14 -31.31 24.57 -10.98
N ALA A 15 -30.02 24.95 -10.95
CA ALA A 15 -28.92 24.00 -10.98
C ALA A 15 -28.90 23.27 -9.62
N ALA A 16 -29.46 22.06 -9.57
CA ALA A 16 -29.33 21.18 -8.42
C ALA A 16 -27.88 20.68 -8.37
N CYS A 17 -27.05 21.29 -7.52
CA CYS A 17 -25.73 20.80 -7.20
C CYS A 17 -25.90 19.56 -6.30
N SER A 18 -25.83 18.36 -6.88
CA SER A 18 -25.81 17.13 -6.10
C SER A 18 -24.42 16.97 -5.49
N THR A 19 -24.29 17.29 -4.19
CA THR A 19 -23.12 16.95 -3.41
C THR A 19 -23.03 15.42 -3.35
N GLN A 20 -22.15 14.82 -4.15
CA GLN A 20 -21.85 13.40 -4.01
C GLN A 20 -21.01 13.23 -2.73
N ASP A 21 -21.62 12.66 -1.70
CA ASP A 21 -20.90 12.20 -0.51
C ASP A 21 -19.86 11.18 -0.96
N THR A 22 -18.59 11.60 -0.94
CA THR A 22 -17.49 10.67 -1.22
C THR A 22 -17.43 9.69 -0.06
N PRO A 23 -17.52 8.37 -0.29
CA PRO A 23 -17.49 7.39 0.77
C PRO A 23 -16.21 7.58 1.58
N THR A 24 -16.36 7.96 2.85
CA THR A 24 -15.21 8.20 3.74
C THR A 24 -14.61 6.84 4.09
N LYS A 25 -13.41 6.56 3.58
CA LYS A 25 -12.69 5.33 3.88
C LYS A 25 -12.42 5.26 5.39
N LYS A 26 -12.83 4.16 6.03
CA LYS A 26 -12.63 3.97 7.47
C LYS A 26 -11.13 4.02 7.77
N PRO A 27 -10.69 4.80 8.79
CA PRO A 27 -9.29 4.82 9.18
C PRO A 27 -8.84 3.43 9.64
N ILE A 28 -7.67 3.01 9.19
CA ILE A 28 -6.97 1.82 9.66
C ILE A 28 -6.11 2.25 10.84
N GLU A 29 -6.22 1.57 11.98
CA GLU A 29 -5.40 1.85 13.15
C GLU A 29 -3.91 1.61 12.83
N ALA A 30 -3.06 2.56 13.20
CA ALA A 30 -1.62 2.50 12.97
C ALA A 30 -0.91 1.54 13.94
N GLY A 31 0.23 0.99 13.53
CA GLY A 31 1.07 0.10 14.33
C GLY A 31 0.66 -1.38 14.33
N ILE A 32 -0.33 -1.77 13.52
CA ILE A 32 -0.76 -3.16 13.39
C ILE A 32 0.18 -3.89 12.43
N VAL A 33 0.74 -5.02 12.86
CA VAL A 33 1.49 -5.93 11.98
C VAL A 33 0.53 -6.65 11.05
N ILE A 34 0.70 -6.46 9.74
CA ILE A 34 -0.14 -7.08 8.71
C ILE A 34 0.55 -8.21 7.95
N ALA A 35 1.88 -8.20 7.91
CA ALA A 35 2.68 -9.27 7.33
C ALA A 35 4.06 -9.29 7.98
N ALA A 36 4.61 -10.49 8.21
CA ALA A 36 5.96 -10.67 8.72
C ALA A 36 6.55 -11.99 8.21
N ASP A 37 7.87 -12.02 8.02
CA ASP A 37 8.63 -13.26 7.79
C ASP A 37 10.03 -13.11 8.39
N THR A 38 10.65 -14.25 8.72
CA THR A 38 11.96 -14.34 9.35
C THR A 38 12.74 -15.51 8.76
N ILE A 39 14.03 -15.29 8.54
CA ILE A 39 14.98 -16.25 7.99
C ILE A 39 16.21 -16.25 8.90
N ASP A 40 16.57 -17.40 9.45
CA ASP A 40 17.78 -17.54 10.27
C ASP A 40 19.03 -17.30 9.41
N ILE A 41 20.00 -16.55 9.92
CA ILE A 41 21.28 -16.35 9.22
C ILE A 41 22.18 -17.56 9.51
N ALA A 42 22.24 -18.48 8.55
CA ALA A 42 22.92 -19.77 8.70
C ALA A 42 24.41 -19.61 9.03
N GLU A 43 25.06 -18.58 8.49
CA GLU A 43 26.48 -18.31 8.78
C GLU A 43 26.71 -17.75 10.19
N ASP A 44 25.65 -17.45 10.95
CA ASP A 44 25.71 -16.80 12.25
C ASP A 44 24.94 -17.54 13.35
N SER A 45 25.00 -18.87 13.30
CA SER A 45 24.28 -19.76 14.22
C SER A 45 24.63 -19.60 15.70
N LEU A 46 25.80 -19.04 16.03
CA LEU A 46 26.24 -18.84 17.41
C LEU A 46 25.63 -17.59 18.07
N ASN A 47 25.27 -16.57 17.28
CA ASN A 47 24.73 -15.32 17.80
C ASN A 47 23.19 -15.26 17.75
N GLY A 48 22.54 -16.19 17.05
CA GLY A 48 21.08 -16.21 16.92
C GLY A 48 20.52 -15.04 16.09
N HIS A 49 21.36 -14.49 15.21
CA HIS A 49 20.94 -13.43 14.31
C HIS A 49 20.03 -13.95 13.20
N PHE A 50 19.10 -13.09 12.78
CA PHE A 50 18.14 -13.38 11.74
C PHE A 50 18.02 -12.22 10.75
N PHE A 51 17.46 -12.54 9.59
CA PHE A 51 16.91 -11.58 8.66
C PHE A 51 15.39 -11.57 8.82
N ALA A 52 14.79 -10.44 9.16
CA ALA A 52 13.34 -10.31 9.30
C ALA A 52 12.81 -9.11 8.52
N VAL A 53 11.60 -9.25 8.01
CA VAL A 53 10.84 -8.15 7.38
C VAL A 53 9.46 -8.12 8.00
N THR A 54 9.06 -6.96 8.50
CA THR A 54 7.76 -6.74 9.13
C THR A 54 7.08 -5.54 8.48
N VAL A 55 5.81 -5.68 8.13
CA VAL A 55 4.98 -4.63 7.54
C VAL A 55 3.91 -4.20 8.53
N PHE A 56 3.85 -2.90 8.77
CA PHE A 56 2.93 -2.27 9.72
C PHE A 56 1.98 -1.32 9.01
N THR A 57 0.78 -1.20 9.57
CA THR A 57 -0.09 -0.07 9.26
C THR A 57 0.48 1.22 9.83
N ASN A 58 0.20 2.34 9.18
CA ASN A 58 0.51 3.69 9.62
C ASN A 58 -0.72 4.60 9.39
N ASP A 59 -0.62 5.88 9.76
CA ASP A 59 -1.73 6.84 9.63
C ASP A 59 -2.24 7.00 8.17
N SER A 60 -1.43 6.62 7.19
CA SER A 60 -1.72 6.68 5.76
C SER A 60 -2.06 5.32 5.14
N SER A 61 -2.28 4.26 5.93
CA SER A 61 -2.66 2.94 5.41
C SER A 61 -4.02 2.90 4.73
N ALA A 62 -4.95 3.75 5.15
CA ALA A 62 -6.17 3.97 4.38
C ALA A 62 -5.88 4.51 2.96
N ASN A 63 -4.70 5.04 2.67
CA ASN A 63 -4.28 5.48 1.34
C ASN A 63 -3.19 4.58 0.73
N GLY A 64 -3.11 3.33 1.19
CA GLY A 64 -2.16 2.34 0.67
C GLY A 64 -0.71 2.58 1.09
N SER A 65 -0.45 3.36 2.14
CA SER A 65 0.91 3.52 2.68
C SER A 65 1.13 2.60 3.89
N TYR A 66 2.26 1.93 3.93
CA TYR A 66 2.62 0.99 4.99
C TYR A 66 4.08 1.18 5.36
N ASP A 67 4.41 1.03 6.64
CA ASP A 67 5.80 1.07 7.09
C ASP A 67 6.38 -0.34 7.06
N VAL A 68 7.64 -0.44 6.66
CA VAL A 68 8.39 -1.69 6.56
C VAL A 68 9.62 -1.57 7.43
N GLU A 69 9.71 -2.41 8.45
CA GLU A 69 10.92 -2.63 9.23
C GLU A 69 11.65 -3.83 8.64
N THR A 70 12.97 -3.72 8.52
CA THR A 70 13.83 -4.82 8.12
C THR A 70 14.98 -4.94 9.11
N ILE A 71 15.21 -6.16 9.59
CA ILE A 71 16.31 -6.50 10.49
C ILE A 71 17.27 -7.43 9.76
N TRP A 72 18.57 -7.18 9.86
CA TRP A 72 19.65 -8.08 9.47
C TRP A 72 20.67 -8.14 10.61
N GLY A 73 20.67 -9.23 11.38
CA GLY A 73 21.49 -9.31 12.59
C GLY A 73 21.28 -8.10 13.48
N ASN A 74 22.31 -7.27 13.65
CA ASN A 74 22.26 -6.05 14.48
C ASN A 74 21.80 -4.79 13.74
N ASN A 75 21.55 -4.87 12.42
CA ASN A 75 21.18 -3.71 11.61
C ASN A 75 19.67 -3.67 11.41
N THR A 76 19.07 -2.51 11.66
CA THR A 76 17.65 -2.25 11.40
C THR A 76 17.49 -1.13 10.39
N ALA A 77 16.58 -1.29 9.44
CA ALA A 77 16.21 -0.28 8.46
C ALA A 77 14.69 -0.09 8.44
N TYR A 78 14.26 1.16 8.25
CA TYR A 78 12.86 1.54 8.13
C TYR A 78 12.63 2.21 6.78
N THR A 79 11.55 1.82 6.10
CA THR A 79 11.12 2.42 4.84
C THR A 79 9.61 2.45 4.77
N THR A 80 9.05 3.23 3.85
CA THR A 80 7.62 3.26 3.59
C THR A 80 7.34 2.66 2.21
N LEU A 81 6.47 1.66 2.19
CA LEU A 81 5.88 1.09 0.99
C LEU A 81 4.61 1.87 0.64
N ARG A 82 4.43 2.21 -0.62
CA ARG A 82 3.17 2.75 -1.14
C ARG A 82 2.60 1.79 -2.16
N MET A 83 1.36 1.37 -1.98
CA MET A 83 0.65 0.51 -2.92
C MET A 83 0.48 1.20 -4.27
N PRO A 84 0.30 0.40 -5.35
CA PRO A 84 0.09 0.95 -6.69
C PRO A 84 -1.08 1.92 -6.74
N TYR A 85 -1.05 2.84 -7.71
CA TYR A 85 -2.18 3.74 -7.98
C TYR A 85 -3.44 2.93 -8.33
N GLY A 86 -4.58 3.28 -7.72
CA GLY A 86 -5.83 2.52 -7.83
C GLY A 86 -5.84 1.21 -7.02
N GLY A 87 -4.72 0.87 -6.36
CA GLY A 87 -4.55 -0.29 -5.50
C GLY A 87 -4.44 0.05 -4.02
N GLU A 88 -4.87 1.24 -3.60
CA GLU A 88 -4.72 1.75 -2.23
C GLU A 88 -5.53 0.95 -1.19
N ALA A 89 -6.47 0.11 -1.64
CA ALA A 89 -7.22 -0.82 -0.80
C ALA A 89 -6.51 -2.16 -0.58
N PHE A 90 -5.48 -2.46 -1.36
CA PHE A 90 -4.78 -3.74 -1.25
C PHE A 90 -3.98 -3.83 0.05
N ILE A 91 -4.01 -5.03 0.63
CA ILE A 91 -3.28 -5.37 1.84
C ILE A 91 -1.97 -6.07 1.42
N PRO A 92 -0.81 -5.57 1.81
CA PRO A 92 0.48 -6.22 1.60
C PRO A 92 0.51 -7.66 2.12
N ILE A 93 1.11 -8.55 1.34
CA ILE A 93 1.37 -9.95 1.69
C ILE A 93 2.85 -10.23 1.46
N ILE A 94 3.47 -11.02 2.32
CA ILE A 94 4.88 -11.41 2.20
C ILE A 94 5.03 -12.83 1.65
N ARG A 95 6.05 -13.05 0.82
CA ARG A 95 6.60 -14.36 0.45
C ARG A 95 8.13 -14.33 0.46
N LYS A 96 8.76 -15.49 0.66
CA LYS A 96 10.21 -15.64 0.48
C LYS A 96 10.58 -15.41 -1.00
N GLY A 97 11.66 -14.68 -1.23
CA GLY A 97 12.22 -14.47 -2.55
C GLY A 97 13.10 -15.63 -3.00
N SER A 98 13.75 -15.48 -4.15
CA SER A 98 14.62 -16.51 -4.73
C SER A 98 16.06 -16.49 -4.22
N GLU A 99 16.48 -15.42 -3.54
CA GLU A 99 17.81 -15.32 -2.93
C GLU A 99 17.75 -15.80 -1.46
N THR A 100 18.88 -16.24 -0.89
CA THR A 100 18.95 -16.84 0.46
C THR A 100 18.28 -16.00 1.54
N TYR A 101 18.47 -14.67 1.49
CA TYR A 101 17.93 -13.73 2.46
C TYR A 101 17.14 -12.66 1.74
N SER A 102 16.00 -13.06 1.23
CA SER A 102 15.15 -12.23 0.39
C SER A 102 13.69 -12.47 0.71
N VAL A 103 12.96 -11.37 0.78
CA VAL A 103 11.52 -11.33 0.96
C VAL A 103 10.92 -10.44 -0.13
N ILE A 104 9.79 -10.87 -0.67
CA ILE A 104 8.97 -10.11 -1.61
C ILE A 104 7.68 -9.74 -0.88
N ILE A 105 7.41 -8.44 -0.82
CA ILE A 105 6.12 -7.87 -0.45
C ILE A 105 5.32 -7.67 -1.75
N GLY A 106 4.15 -8.28 -1.80
CA GLY A 106 3.24 -8.21 -2.94
C GLY A 106 1.80 -8.04 -2.48
N PHE A 107 0.87 -8.33 -3.36
CA PHE A 107 -0.56 -8.25 -3.09
C PHE A 107 -1.35 -9.20 -4.00
N ASN A 108 -2.59 -9.46 -3.60
CA ASN A 108 -3.63 -10.07 -4.44
C ASN A 108 -4.70 -9.02 -4.73
N THR A 109 -5.50 -9.23 -5.76
CA THR A 109 -6.71 -8.41 -6.00
C THR A 109 -7.93 -9.14 -5.44
N GLU A 110 -9.05 -8.44 -5.25
CA GLU A 110 -10.28 -9.06 -4.72
C GLU A 110 -10.76 -10.21 -5.62
N ASP A 111 -10.62 -10.06 -6.94
CA ASP A 111 -11.07 -11.05 -7.93
C ASP A 111 -10.03 -12.12 -8.30
N ASP A 112 -8.78 -12.01 -7.81
CA ASP A 112 -7.70 -12.89 -8.23
C ASP A 112 -6.68 -13.15 -7.10
N THR A 113 -6.49 -14.44 -6.80
CA THR A 113 -5.58 -14.93 -5.76
C THR A 113 -4.13 -15.01 -6.22
N THR A 114 -3.85 -14.67 -7.48
CA THR A 114 -2.48 -14.59 -8.01
C THR A 114 -1.70 -13.50 -7.29
N PHE A 115 -0.59 -13.93 -6.69
CA PHE A 115 0.35 -13.04 -6.03
C PHE A 115 1.12 -12.20 -7.04
N ARG A 116 1.13 -10.89 -6.81
CA ARG A 116 1.81 -9.90 -7.66
C ARG A 116 3.00 -9.33 -6.91
N ASP A 117 4.20 -9.76 -7.30
CA ASP A 117 5.45 -9.24 -6.73
C ASP A 117 5.54 -7.74 -6.93
N TYR A 118 5.78 -6.97 -5.87
CA TYR A 118 5.75 -5.52 -5.97
C TYR A 118 6.97 -4.83 -5.37
N TYR A 119 7.39 -5.24 -4.18
CA TYR A 119 8.50 -4.64 -3.45
C TYR A 119 9.42 -5.73 -2.91
N GLY A 120 10.70 -5.66 -3.22
CA GLY A 120 11.69 -6.65 -2.80
C GLY A 120 12.59 -6.09 -1.72
N VAL A 121 12.80 -6.88 -0.67
CA VAL A 121 13.74 -6.61 0.41
C VAL A 121 14.76 -7.74 0.43
N THR A 122 16.03 -7.40 0.30
CA THR A 122 17.13 -8.37 0.38
C THR A 122 18.14 -7.93 1.40
N GLY A 123 18.81 -8.91 2.00
CA GLY A 123 19.95 -8.65 2.85
C GLY A 123 21.19 -9.41 2.38
N ALA A 124 22.35 -8.79 2.52
CA ALA A 124 23.63 -9.43 2.25
C ALA A 124 24.75 -8.71 3.00
N ARG A 125 25.63 -9.47 3.68
CA ARG A 125 26.85 -8.94 4.32
C ARG A 125 26.59 -7.72 5.22
N GLY A 126 25.55 -7.77 6.04
CA GLY A 126 25.20 -6.64 6.92
C GLY A 126 24.45 -5.50 6.24
N SER A 127 24.19 -5.56 4.94
CA SER A 127 23.47 -4.51 4.21
C SER A 127 22.04 -4.94 3.93
N ILE A 128 21.10 -4.00 4.08
CA ILE A 128 19.70 -4.15 3.68
C ILE A 128 19.48 -3.35 2.40
N LYS A 129 18.80 -3.96 1.43
CA LYS A 129 18.40 -3.30 0.17
C LYS A 129 16.91 -3.49 -0.03
N ALA A 130 16.20 -2.39 -0.28
CA ALA A 130 14.78 -2.39 -0.59
C ALA A 130 14.52 -1.68 -1.93
N ARG A 131 13.64 -2.23 -2.77
CA ARG A 131 13.29 -1.65 -4.08
C ARG A 131 11.93 -2.12 -4.59
N TYR A 132 11.26 -1.27 -5.37
CA TYR A 132 10.14 -1.72 -6.20
C TYR A 132 10.64 -2.66 -7.31
N LEU A 133 9.91 -3.75 -7.53
CA LEU A 133 10.24 -4.78 -8.52
C LEU A 133 9.47 -4.57 -9.83
N LYS A 134 8.21 -4.17 -9.72
CA LYS A 134 7.28 -4.00 -10.83
C LYS A 134 6.44 -2.74 -10.62
N TYR A 135 5.96 -2.18 -11.72
CA TYR A 135 5.00 -1.08 -11.71
C TYR A 135 3.60 -1.64 -12.01
N TYR A 136 2.61 -1.20 -11.24
CA TYR A 136 1.20 -1.52 -11.45
C TYR A 136 0.37 -0.25 -11.37
N SER A 137 -0.79 -0.27 -12.01
CA SER A 137 -1.82 0.77 -11.93
C SER A 137 -3.17 0.10 -12.17
N PHE A 138 -4.19 0.59 -11.49
CA PHE A 138 -5.57 0.10 -11.58
C PHE A 138 -6.49 1.28 -11.88
N GLU A 139 -7.59 1.01 -12.58
CA GLU A 139 -8.62 1.99 -12.94
C GLU A 139 -9.86 1.83 -12.05
#